data_AF-A0A367R2S6-F1
#
_entry.id   AF-A0A367R2S6-F1
#
_cell.length_a   1.000
_cell.length_b   1.000
_cell.length_c   1.000
_cell.angle_alpha   90.00
_cell.angle_beta   90.00
_cell.angle_gamma   90.00
#
_symmetry.space_group_name_H-M   'P 1'
#
loop_
_entity.id
_entity.type
_entity.pdbx_description
1 polymer ?
#
loop_
_entity_poly.entity_id
_entity_poly.type
_entity_poly.pdbx_seq_one_letter_code
_entity_poly.pdbx_strand_id
1 'polypeptide(L)'
;MFIAESILAAFEAFLATSLDSQLIPHQPNIRFQIISSDSVANVIDFHIKEEDGETFETLIEVKHSANESYITGLNPESLNKTLTELIIQVIFKIAFVSNPEQYFERLLQDELAFSRALDFTNVAVAVWNILGKSPKLQLTDWRLSDSDKHFPSQRTNIWNTETVQNTSQQRANVVSPKPGQGEPPPELKSIDHLKHRDRKILSLINVHLWDKAGWCGVGVGFIPNSQNLPLLQLAFLFRDENASKKIFAQWREAVGDTDVEEKIRVSIITGIDADNPAAYRVVIGTNPDCLEVSSNSQVLLGYRIHTMEPSNSRNIDQFISAFENLGFYILTPGYIAQDSSSPDFFWELGIMKRQISIRPAWQIGEHDFDICGIQPDDKIIIPEDVKDPPVVAALARLRKLKYR
;
A
#
# COMPACT_ATOMS: atom_id res chain seq x y z
N MET A 1 9.25 -23.90 -12.54
CA MET A 1 7.93 -23.53 -13.11
C MET A 1 6.80 -24.04 -12.22
N PHE A 2 6.62 -25.35 -12.06
CA PHE A 2 5.52 -25.91 -11.25
C PHE A 2 5.43 -25.41 -9.80
N ILE A 3 6.56 -25.11 -9.14
CA ILE A 3 6.56 -24.51 -7.79
C ILE A 3 5.91 -23.12 -7.81
N ALA A 4 6.26 -22.31 -8.80
CA ALA A 4 5.68 -20.97 -8.97
C ALA A 4 4.18 -21.05 -9.22
N GLU A 5 3.76 -21.96 -10.10
CA GLU A 5 2.34 -22.21 -10.39
C GLU A 5 1.59 -22.71 -9.15
N SER A 6 2.20 -23.60 -8.36
CA SER A 6 1.58 -24.15 -7.14
C SER A 6 1.40 -23.07 -6.07
N ILE A 7 2.41 -22.21 -5.87
CA ILE A 7 2.31 -21.08 -4.95
C ILE A 7 1.22 -20.11 -5.42
N LEU A 8 1.24 -19.74 -6.71
CA LEU A 8 0.25 -18.83 -7.28
C LEU A 8 -1.17 -19.37 -7.16
N ALA A 9 -1.38 -20.65 -7.53
CA ALA A 9 -2.67 -21.30 -7.44
C ALA A 9 -3.17 -21.42 -5.99
N ALA A 10 -2.28 -21.69 -5.04
CA ALA A 10 -2.63 -21.75 -3.63
C ALA A 10 -3.07 -20.38 -3.10
N PHE A 11 -2.36 -19.29 -3.44
CA PHE A 11 -2.76 -17.94 -3.07
C PHE A 11 -4.06 -17.49 -3.76
N GLU A 12 -4.24 -17.80 -5.04
CA GLU A 12 -5.46 -17.49 -5.77
C GLU A 12 -6.67 -18.21 -5.16
N ALA A 13 -6.55 -19.52 -4.91
CA ALA A 13 -7.60 -20.31 -4.30
C ALA A 13 -7.95 -19.84 -2.88
N PHE A 14 -6.93 -19.46 -2.09
CA PHE A 14 -7.13 -18.92 -0.75
C PHE A 14 -7.82 -17.56 -0.78
N LEU A 15 -7.28 -16.60 -1.55
CA LEU A 15 -7.79 -15.23 -1.61
C LEU A 15 -9.16 -15.10 -2.28
N ALA A 16 -9.55 -16.07 -3.13
CA ALA A 16 -10.83 -16.06 -3.84
C ALA A 16 -12.05 -15.93 -2.91
N THR A 17 -11.97 -16.46 -1.68
CA THR A 17 -13.08 -16.36 -0.71
C THR A 17 -12.72 -15.58 0.55
N SER A 18 -11.44 -15.21 0.71
CA SER A 18 -10.95 -14.56 1.93
C SER A 18 -11.14 -13.03 1.97
N LEU A 19 -11.52 -12.42 0.85
CA LEU A 19 -11.53 -10.97 0.68
C LEU A 19 -12.86 -10.33 1.11
N ASP A 20 -13.34 -10.63 2.31
CA ASP A 20 -14.55 -10.03 2.89
C ASP A 20 -14.25 -8.78 3.74
N SER A 21 -15.22 -8.30 4.53
CA SER A 21 -15.04 -7.11 5.38
C SER A 21 -14.07 -7.29 6.54
N GLN A 22 -13.67 -8.51 6.90
CA GLN A 22 -12.76 -8.75 8.04
C GLN A 22 -11.29 -8.65 7.64
N LEU A 23 -10.98 -8.80 6.35
CA LEU A 23 -9.63 -8.68 5.78
C LEU A 23 -9.47 -7.31 5.11
N ILE A 24 -8.66 -6.44 5.71
CA ILE A 24 -8.37 -5.10 5.19
C ILE A 24 -6.95 -5.08 4.63
N PRO A 25 -6.77 -5.26 3.31
CA PRO A 25 -5.45 -5.30 2.73
C PRO A 25 -4.85 -3.89 2.65
N HIS A 26 -3.57 -3.77 3.00
CA HIS A 26 -2.84 -2.50 3.05
C HIS A 26 -1.61 -2.49 2.13
N GLN A 27 -1.13 -3.65 1.69
CA GLN A 27 0.01 -3.75 0.78
C GLN A 27 -0.44 -4.03 -0.66
N PRO A 28 -0.02 -3.22 -1.64
CA PRO A 28 -0.48 -3.38 -3.02
C PRO A 28 0.22 -4.53 -3.78
N ASN A 29 1.49 -4.83 -3.45
CA ASN A 29 2.31 -5.77 -4.21
C ASN A 29 3.20 -6.63 -3.30
N ILE A 30 3.45 -7.86 -3.72
CA ILE A 30 4.40 -8.81 -3.09
C ILE A 30 5.24 -9.43 -4.19
N ARG A 31 6.53 -9.63 -3.93
CA ARG A 31 7.45 -10.28 -4.85
C ARG A 31 7.87 -11.64 -4.32
N PHE A 32 7.63 -12.68 -5.10
CA PHE A 32 8.20 -14.01 -4.84
C PHE A 32 9.43 -14.20 -5.72
N GLN A 33 10.55 -14.57 -5.10
CA GLN A 33 11.77 -14.96 -5.80
C GLN A 33 12.03 -16.44 -5.55
N ILE A 34 11.87 -17.25 -6.60
CA ILE A 34 11.98 -18.70 -6.51
C ILE A 34 13.38 -19.11 -6.99
N ILE A 35 14.13 -19.81 -6.12
CA ILE A 35 15.55 -20.12 -6.31
C ILE A 35 15.76 -21.63 -6.12
N SER A 36 16.45 -22.26 -7.07
CA SER A 36 16.90 -23.65 -6.91
C SER A 36 18.12 -23.71 -5.99
N SER A 37 18.15 -24.64 -5.05
CA SER A 37 19.24 -24.79 -4.09
C SER A 37 19.45 -26.24 -3.67
N ASP A 38 20.72 -26.66 -3.62
CA ASP A 38 21.11 -28.02 -3.24
C ASP A 38 21.10 -28.26 -1.72
N SER A 39 20.89 -27.20 -0.93
CA SER A 39 20.97 -27.23 0.54
C SER A 39 19.61 -27.22 1.25
N VAL A 40 18.51 -27.38 0.51
CA VAL A 40 17.15 -27.39 1.06
C VAL A 40 16.83 -28.81 1.57
N ALA A 41 16.55 -28.93 2.88
CA ALA A 41 16.21 -30.20 3.50
C ALA A 41 14.76 -30.63 3.20
N ASN A 42 13.87 -29.64 3.04
CA ASN A 42 12.47 -29.82 2.68
C ASN A 42 12.22 -29.66 1.18
N VAL A 43 10.98 -29.95 0.75
CA VAL A 43 10.51 -29.74 -0.63
C VAL A 43 10.66 -28.28 -1.05
N ILE A 44 10.22 -27.38 -0.18
CA ILE A 44 10.44 -25.94 -0.26
C ILE A 44 10.80 -25.43 1.14
N ASP A 45 11.67 -24.42 1.19
CA ASP A 45 11.87 -23.56 2.36
C ASP A 45 11.65 -22.12 1.90
N PHE A 46 11.08 -21.28 2.75
CA PHE A 46 10.89 -19.87 2.44
C PHE A 46 11.47 -18.98 3.51
N HIS A 47 11.93 -17.80 3.08
CA HIS A 47 12.39 -16.73 3.95
C HIS A 47 11.78 -15.43 3.48
N ILE A 48 11.00 -14.81 4.35
CA ILE A 48 10.51 -13.45 4.12
C ILE A 48 11.67 -12.52 4.43
N LYS A 49 12.26 -11.91 3.41
CA LYS A 49 13.34 -10.94 3.62
C LYS A 49 12.73 -9.69 4.26
N GLU A 50 13.12 -9.43 5.51
CA GLU A 50 12.81 -8.15 6.14
C GLU A 50 13.56 -7.04 5.40
N GLU A 51 12.80 -6.18 4.73
CA GLU A 51 13.11 -4.83 4.23
C GLU A 51 14.60 -4.42 4.15
N ASP A 52 15.44 -5.20 3.48
CA ASP A 52 16.77 -4.77 3.03
C ASP A 52 16.74 -4.19 1.61
N GLY A 53 15.55 -4.09 1.00
CA GLY A 53 15.33 -3.51 -0.31
C GLY A 53 14.82 -2.06 -0.26
N GLU A 54 15.25 -1.27 -1.25
CA GLU A 54 14.80 0.10 -1.50
C GLU A 54 13.33 0.19 -1.97
N THR A 55 12.70 -0.95 -2.27
CA THR A 55 11.37 -1.03 -2.90
C THR A 55 10.23 -1.20 -1.90
N PHE A 56 9.03 -0.74 -2.24
CA PHE A 56 7.78 -0.95 -1.47
C PHE A 56 7.30 -2.41 -1.36
N GLU A 57 7.97 -3.34 -2.04
CA GLU A 57 7.51 -4.73 -2.15
C GLU A 57 8.13 -5.61 -1.07
N THR A 58 7.30 -6.38 -0.36
CA THR A 58 7.80 -7.50 0.45
C THR A 58 8.38 -8.56 -0.48
N LEU A 59 9.66 -8.87 -0.29
CA LEU A 59 10.36 -9.93 -1.01
C LEU A 59 10.32 -11.23 -0.21
N ILE A 60 9.76 -12.27 -0.82
CA ILE A 60 9.69 -13.61 -0.27
C ILE A 60 10.59 -14.51 -1.12
N GLU A 61 11.70 -14.93 -0.54
CA GLU A 61 12.55 -15.92 -1.18
C GLU A 61 12.02 -17.31 -0.90
N VAL A 62 11.77 -18.08 -1.94
CA VAL A 62 11.37 -19.48 -1.86
C VAL A 62 12.48 -20.32 -2.47
N LYS A 63 13.15 -21.10 -1.64
CA LYS A 63 14.19 -22.05 -2.05
C LYS A 63 13.56 -23.42 -2.25
N HIS A 64 13.95 -24.11 -3.32
CA HIS A 64 13.51 -25.46 -3.57
C HIS A 64 14.66 -26.39 -3.90
N SER A 65 14.49 -27.68 -3.61
CA SER A 65 15.48 -28.69 -3.96
C SER A 65 15.67 -28.77 -5.47
N ALA A 66 16.92 -28.90 -5.91
CA ALA A 66 17.28 -29.09 -7.32
C ALA A 66 17.03 -30.52 -7.83
N ASN A 67 16.77 -31.48 -6.93
CA ASN A 67 16.57 -32.87 -7.31
C ASN A 67 15.20 -33.10 -7.97
N GLU A 68 15.20 -33.65 -9.20
CA GLU A 68 14.00 -34.00 -9.98
C GLU A 68 13.07 -35.05 -9.32
N SER A 69 13.55 -35.73 -8.27
CA SER A 69 12.69 -36.56 -7.41
C SER A 69 11.59 -35.76 -6.69
N TYR A 70 11.65 -34.42 -6.76
CA TYR A 70 10.63 -33.44 -6.35
C TYR A 70 9.18 -33.81 -6.71
N ILE A 71 8.94 -34.60 -7.77
CA ILE A 71 7.57 -34.84 -8.26
C ILE A 71 7.12 -36.31 -8.10
N THR A 72 8.04 -37.22 -7.79
CA THR A 72 7.72 -38.66 -7.65
C THR A 72 7.73 -39.16 -6.21
N GLY A 73 8.33 -38.41 -5.28
CA GLY A 73 8.47 -38.81 -3.87
C GLY A 73 8.00 -37.76 -2.87
N LEU A 74 7.08 -36.86 -3.25
CA LEU A 74 6.50 -35.89 -2.31
C LEU A 74 5.93 -36.64 -1.10
N ASN A 75 6.29 -36.18 0.09
CA ASN A 75 5.40 -36.27 1.23
C ASN A 75 4.45 -35.07 1.08
N PRO A 76 3.22 -35.25 0.55
CA PRO A 76 2.31 -34.14 0.28
C PRO A 76 1.99 -33.36 1.55
N GLU A 77 2.02 -34.01 2.71
CA GLU A 77 1.78 -33.38 4.01
C GLU A 77 2.84 -32.32 4.34
N SER A 78 4.11 -32.58 4.03
CA SER A 78 5.19 -31.62 4.32
C SER A 78 5.10 -30.38 3.44
N LEU A 79 4.81 -30.54 2.14
CA LEU A 79 4.62 -29.42 1.23
C LEU A 79 3.38 -28.61 1.62
N ASN A 80 2.28 -29.29 1.92
CA ASN A 80 1.03 -28.67 2.34
C ASN A 80 1.20 -27.85 3.62
N LYS A 81 1.95 -28.38 4.59
CA LYS A 81 2.27 -27.66 5.81
C LYS A 81 3.07 -26.39 5.52
N THR A 82 4.16 -26.47 4.75
CA THR A 82 4.99 -25.29 4.45
C THR A 82 4.22 -24.23 3.66
N LEU A 83 3.38 -24.64 2.70
CA LEU A 83 2.52 -23.70 1.95
C LEU A 83 1.45 -23.06 2.83
N THR A 84 0.87 -23.82 3.76
CA THR A 84 -0.07 -23.29 4.76
C THR A 84 0.59 -22.22 5.61
N GLU A 85 1.78 -22.50 6.14
CA GLU A 85 2.57 -21.54 6.92
C GLU A 85 2.92 -20.29 6.11
N LEU A 86 3.32 -20.46 4.85
CA LEU A 86 3.60 -19.36 3.93
C LEU A 86 2.37 -18.46 3.71
N ILE A 87 1.21 -19.05 3.40
CA ILE A 87 -0.04 -18.30 3.19
C ILE A 87 -0.39 -17.48 4.43
N ILE A 88 -0.37 -18.11 5.61
CA ILE A 88 -0.70 -17.44 6.88
C ILE A 88 0.23 -16.25 7.12
N GLN A 89 1.55 -16.43 7.02
CA GLN A 89 2.51 -15.35 7.24
C GLN A 89 2.34 -14.21 6.24
N VAL A 90 2.06 -14.53 4.97
CA VAL A 90 1.84 -13.53 3.93
C VAL A 90 0.57 -12.72 4.18
N ILE A 91 -0.53 -13.36 4.58
CA ILE A 91 -1.80 -12.68 4.87
C ILE A 91 -1.62 -11.65 5.98
N PHE A 92 -0.97 -12.02 7.09
CA PHE A 92 -0.67 -11.08 8.18
C PHE A 92 0.29 -9.97 7.77
N LYS A 93 1.13 -10.20 6.76
CA LYS A 93 2.03 -9.18 6.25
C LYS A 93 1.30 -8.14 5.40
N ILE A 94 0.30 -8.55 4.62
CA ILE A 94 -0.32 -7.68 3.60
C ILE A 94 -1.68 -7.11 3.99
N ALA A 95 -2.29 -7.63 5.05
CA ALA A 95 -3.61 -7.26 5.48
C ALA A 95 -3.75 -7.21 7.01
N PHE A 96 -4.62 -6.32 7.46
CA PHE A 96 -5.12 -6.35 8.83
C PHE A 96 -6.33 -7.28 8.90
N VAL A 97 -6.40 -8.08 9.96
CA VAL A 97 -7.53 -8.96 10.22
C VAL A 97 -8.17 -8.51 11.53
N SER A 98 -9.42 -8.02 11.46
CA SER A 98 -10.09 -7.43 12.63
C SER A 98 -10.35 -8.44 13.75
N ASN A 99 -10.75 -9.67 13.40
CA ASN A 99 -10.92 -10.78 14.32
C ASN A 99 -10.22 -12.03 13.75
N PRO A 100 -8.91 -12.21 14.01
CA PRO A 100 -8.14 -13.30 13.43
C PRO A 100 -8.73 -14.68 13.71
N GLU A 101 -9.20 -14.93 14.94
CA GLU A 101 -9.75 -16.23 15.34
C GLU A 101 -10.98 -16.59 14.50
N GLN A 102 -11.98 -15.70 14.47
CA GLN A 102 -13.20 -15.91 13.71
C GLN A 102 -12.94 -15.99 12.19
N TYR A 103 -12.04 -15.15 11.69
CA TYR A 103 -11.68 -15.11 10.27
C TYR A 103 -11.06 -16.44 9.80
N PHE A 104 -10.08 -16.96 10.57
CA PHE A 104 -9.44 -18.23 10.23
C PHE A 104 -10.36 -19.43 10.47
N GLU A 105 -11.20 -19.40 11.50
CA GLU A 105 -12.20 -20.45 11.74
C GLU A 105 -13.15 -20.59 10.54
N ARG A 106 -13.71 -19.47 10.05
CA ARG A 106 -14.56 -19.46 8.85
C ARG A 106 -13.82 -19.97 7.62
N LEU A 107 -12.60 -19.47 7.38
CA LEU A 107 -11.81 -19.89 6.21
C LEU A 107 -11.44 -21.37 6.22
N LEU A 108 -11.12 -21.91 7.40
CA LEU A 108 -10.73 -23.30 7.56
C LEU A 108 -11.93 -24.25 7.52
N GLN A 109 -13.01 -23.92 8.25
CA GLN A 109 -14.14 -24.82 8.47
C GLN A 109 -15.25 -24.63 7.44
N ASP A 110 -15.68 -23.38 7.20
CA ASP A 110 -16.87 -23.09 6.40
C ASP A 110 -16.55 -23.01 4.90
N GLU A 111 -15.38 -22.46 4.55
CA GLU A 111 -15.00 -22.20 3.16
C GLU A 111 -13.98 -23.21 2.60
N LEU A 112 -13.46 -24.10 3.45
CA LEU A 112 -12.44 -25.10 3.11
C LEU A 112 -11.28 -24.50 2.29
N ALA A 113 -10.92 -23.24 2.56
CA ALA A 113 -10.01 -22.46 1.73
C ALA A 113 -8.63 -23.12 1.64
N PHE A 114 -8.14 -23.67 2.76
CA PHE A 114 -6.90 -24.43 2.77
C PHE A 114 -7.03 -25.75 2.02
N SER A 115 -8.12 -26.50 2.14
CA SER A 115 -8.30 -27.73 1.36
C SER A 115 -8.21 -27.45 -0.14
N ARG A 116 -8.94 -26.42 -0.61
CA ARG A 116 -8.89 -25.99 -2.02
C ARG A 116 -7.49 -25.54 -2.41
N ALA A 117 -6.87 -24.66 -1.65
CA ALA A 117 -5.52 -24.18 -1.93
C ALA A 117 -4.51 -25.32 -2.05
N LEU A 118 -4.61 -26.33 -1.17
CA LEU A 118 -3.75 -27.51 -1.16
C LEU A 118 -4.04 -28.48 -2.31
N ASP A 119 -5.30 -28.67 -2.70
CA ASP A 119 -5.67 -29.50 -3.85
C ASP A 119 -5.05 -28.96 -5.14
N PHE A 120 -4.91 -27.64 -5.27
CA PHE A 120 -4.27 -26.99 -6.42
C PHE A 120 -2.73 -27.01 -6.39
N THR A 121 -2.09 -27.56 -5.36
CA THR A 121 -0.61 -27.63 -5.29
C THR A 121 -0.03 -28.79 -6.10
N ASN A 122 -0.86 -29.75 -6.52
CA ASN A 122 -0.45 -30.90 -7.33
C ASN A 122 -0.44 -30.61 -8.84
N VAL A 123 -0.12 -29.37 -9.24
CA VAL A 123 -0.13 -28.93 -10.65
C VAL A 123 0.73 -29.85 -11.53
N ALA A 124 1.92 -30.22 -11.05
CA ALA A 124 2.83 -31.09 -11.80
C ALA A 124 2.21 -32.47 -12.10
N VAL A 125 1.52 -33.08 -11.12
CA VAL A 125 0.86 -34.39 -11.29
C VAL A 125 -0.27 -34.28 -12.31
N ALA A 126 -1.10 -33.24 -12.20
CA ALA A 126 -2.20 -33.00 -13.13
C ALA A 126 -1.68 -32.81 -14.57
N VAL A 127 -0.64 -31.99 -14.75
CA VAL A 127 -0.01 -31.75 -16.05
C VAL A 127 0.61 -33.03 -16.60
N TRP A 128 1.30 -33.81 -15.77
CA TRP A 128 1.93 -35.06 -16.20
C TRP A 128 0.97 -36.15 -16.62
N ASN A 129 -0.17 -36.25 -15.94
CA ASN A 129 -1.20 -37.21 -16.31
C ASN A 129 -1.77 -36.94 -17.71
N ILE A 130 -1.73 -35.68 -18.17
CA ILE A 130 -2.26 -35.26 -19.47
C ILE A 130 -1.17 -35.20 -20.54
N LEU A 131 -0.02 -34.58 -20.23
CA LEU A 131 1.04 -34.24 -21.18
C LEU A 131 2.28 -35.15 -21.08
N GLY A 132 2.30 -36.07 -20.12
CA GLY A 132 3.45 -36.93 -19.81
C GLY A 132 4.49 -36.26 -18.91
N LYS A 133 5.52 -37.02 -18.52
CA LYS A 133 6.54 -36.60 -17.53
C LYS A 133 7.50 -35.50 -18.02
N SER A 134 7.55 -35.25 -19.32
CA SER A 134 8.40 -34.23 -19.94
C SER A 134 7.55 -33.31 -20.82
N PRO A 135 6.65 -32.51 -20.23
CA PRO A 135 5.78 -31.63 -20.98
C PRO A 135 6.60 -30.49 -21.61
N LYS A 136 6.21 -30.10 -22.83
CA LYS A 136 6.80 -28.94 -23.54
C LYS A 136 6.03 -27.68 -23.16
N LEU A 137 6.52 -26.93 -22.17
CA LEU A 137 5.82 -25.80 -21.56
C LEU A 137 6.25 -24.45 -22.15
N GLN A 138 7.49 -24.36 -22.61
CA GLN A 138 8.02 -23.17 -23.27
C GLN A 138 8.01 -23.35 -24.79
N LEU A 139 7.90 -22.23 -25.52
CA LEU A 139 8.00 -22.26 -26.98
C LEU A 139 9.34 -22.86 -27.46
N THR A 140 10.40 -22.71 -26.66
CA THR A 140 11.73 -23.31 -26.91
C THR A 140 11.73 -24.83 -26.83
N ASP A 141 10.87 -25.44 -26.01
CA ASP A 141 10.78 -26.91 -25.85
C ASP A 141 10.22 -27.58 -27.11
N TRP A 142 9.57 -26.79 -27.97
CA TRP A 142 9.04 -27.21 -29.26
C TRP A 142 10.06 -27.10 -30.40
N ARG A 143 11.23 -26.50 -30.17
CA ARG A 143 12.32 -26.49 -31.16
C ARG A 143 12.96 -27.86 -31.21
N LEU A 144 12.87 -28.51 -32.37
CA LEU A 144 13.36 -29.88 -32.55
C LEU A 144 14.79 -29.91 -33.11
N SER A 145 15.25 -28.83 -33.73
CA SER A 145 16.60 -28.71 -34.27
C SER A 145 16.99 -27.26 -34.58
N ASP A 146 18.29 -26.95 -34.64
CA ASP A 146 18.82 -25.68 -35.19
C ASP A 146 18.49 -25.47 -36.69
N SER A 147 17.86 -26.46 -37.34
CA SER A 147 17.42 -26.40 -38.74
C SER A 147 16.00 -25.90 -38.93
N ASP A 148 15.29 -25.55 -37.85
CA ASP A 148 13.95 -24.98 -37.92
C ASP A 148 13.98 -23.64 -38.68
N LYS A 149 13.17 -23.54 -39.75
CA LYS A 149 13.11 -22.34 -40.60
C LYS A 149 12.63 -21.15 -39.77
N HIS A 150 13.54 -20.22 -39.50
CA HIS A 150 13.21 -18.93 -38.92
C HIS A 150 12.50 -18.05 -39.95
N PHE A 151 11.21 -17.79 -39.72
CA PHE A 151 10.46 -16.80 -40.48
C PHE A 151 10.62 -15.44 -39.81
N PRO A 152 11.28 -14.46 -40.47
CA PRO A 152 11.36 -13.12 -39.91
C PRO A 152 9.96 -12.54 -39.75
N SER A 153 9.71 -11.82 -38.65
CA SER A 153 8.46 -11.10 -38.47
C SER A 153 8.31 -10.09 -39.59
N GLN A 154 7.37 -10.32 -40.51
CA GLN A 154 7.04 -9.38 -41.57
C GLN A 154 6.14 -8.24 -41.09
N ARG A 155 5.63 -8.33 -39.85
CA ARG A 155 4.81 -7.27 -39.26
C ARG A 155 5.70 -6.13 -38.81
N THR A 156 5.42 -4.95 -39.33
CA THR A 156 5.98 -3.67 -38.89
C THR A 156 5.20 -3.05 -37.73
N ASN A 157 3.96 -3.49 -37.52
CA ASN A 157 3.07 -3.01 -36.47
C ASN A 157 2.63 -4.15 -35.54
N ILE A 158 2.31 -3.82 -34.29
CA ILE A 158 1.83 -4.77 -33.28
C ILE A 158 0.53 -5.42 -33.78
N TRP A 159 0.43 -6.74 -33.64
CA TRP A 159 -0.81 -7.46 -33.94
C TRP A 159 -1.88 -6.99 -32.95
N ASN A 160 -2.97 -6.41 -33.47
CA ASN A 160 -4.10 -5.81 -32.73
C ASN A 160 -3.99 -4.31 -32.39
N THR A 161 -3.22 -3.49 -33.12
CA THR A 161 -3.15 -2.03 -32.87
C THR A 161 -4.54 -1.37 -32.78
N GLU A 162 -5.44 -1.71 -33.69
CA GLU A 162 -6.81 -1.16 -33.72
C GLU A 162 -7.66 -1.64 -32.53
N THR A 163 -7.54 -2.92 -32.15
CA THR A 163 -8.26 -3.47 -30.98
C THR A 163 -7.71 -2.92 -29.67
N VAL A 164 -6.39 -2.75 -29.55
CA VAL A 164 -5.74 -2.16 -28.38
C VAL A 164 -6.16 -0.70 -28.24
N GLN A 165 -6.18 0.07 -29.34
CA GLN A 165 -6.66 1.46 -29.37
C GLN A 165 -8.15 1.57 -29.01
N ASN A 166 -8.99 0.67 -29.52
CA ASN A 166 -10.42 0.64 -29.16
C ASN A 166 -10.63 0.21 -27.69
N THR A 167 -9.79 -0.69 -27.16
CA THR A 167 -9.89 -1.14 -25.75
C THR A 167 -9.42 -0.05 -24.78
N SER A 168 -8.41 0.76 -25.15
CA SER A 168 -8.01 1.93 -24.36
C SER A 168 -9.01 3.08 -24.46
N GLN A 169 -9.73 3.23 -25.58
CA GLN A 169 -10.89 4.15 -25.69
C GLN A 169 -12.15 3.63 -24.97
N GLN A 170 -12.31 2.32 -24.81
CA GLN A 170 -13.42 1.68 -24.09
C GLN A 170 -13.15 1.45 -22.59
N ARG A 171 -11.98 1.84 -22.05
CA ARG A 171 -11.79 1.91 -20.60
C ARG A 171 -12.78 2.95 -20.06
N ALA A 172 -13.85 2.43 -19.47
CA ALA A 172 -14.95 3.16 -18.87
C ALA A 172 -14.48 4.43 -18.14
N ASN A 173 -15.13 5.57 -18.42
CA ASN A 173 -15.08 6.85 -17.70
C ASN A 173 -14.17 6.83 -16.45
N VAL A 174 -12.86 6.91 -16.67
CA VAL A 174 -11.87 7.05 -15.60
C VAL A 174 -11.93 8.51 -15.18
N VAL A 175 -12.28 8.76 -13.92
CA VAL A 175 -12.42 10.12 -13.39
C VAL A 175 -11.70 10.18 -12.04
N SER A 176 -11.04 11.30 -11.76
CA SER A 176 -10.51 11.56 -10.42
C SER A 176 -11.65 11.48 -9.39
N PRO A 177 -11.46 10.74 -8.28
CA PRO A 177 -12.49 10.59 -7.27
C PRO A 177 -12.83 11.95 -6.65
N LYS A 178 -14.12 12.19 -6.43
CA LYS A 178 -14.60 13.37 -5.71
C LYS A 178 -15.41 12.92 -4.49
N PRO A 179 -15.38 13.68 -3.38
CA PRO A 179 -16.27 13.45 -2.26
C PRO A 179 -17.73 13.34 -2.73
N GLY A 180 -18.39 12.24 -2.34
CA GLY A 180 -19.80 12.00 -2.65
C GLY A 180 -20.74 12.73 -1.69
N GLN A 181 -22.03 12.45 -1.79
CA GLN A 181 -23.06 12.91 -0.85
C GLN A 181 -23.94 11.75 -0.43
N GLY A 182 -24.22 11.65 0.88
CA GLY A 182 -25.11 10.66 1.46
C GLY A 182 -24.48 9.28 1.63
N GLU A 183 -25.33 8.28 1.87
CA GLU A 183 -24.87 6.91 2.06
C GLU A 183 -24.25 6.33 0.78
N PRO A 184 -23.20 5.49 0.89
CA PRO A 184 -22.66 4.79 -0.27
C PRO A 184 -23.76 4.03 -1.03
N PRO A 185 -23.71 3.96 -2.38
CA PRO A 185 -24.62 3.15 -3.16
C PRO A 185 -24.69 1.71 -2.64
N PRO A 186 -25.88 1.06 -2.58
CA PRO A 186 -26.03 -0.31 -2.09
C PRO A 186 -25.05 -1.31 -2.73
N GLU A 187 -24.72 -1.10 -4.00
CA GLU A 187 -23.79 -1.91 -4.79
C GLU A 187 -22.36 -1.87 -4.23
N LEU A 188 -21.99 -0.80 -3.50
CA LEU A 188 -20.69 -0.64 -2.83
C LEU A 188 -20.74 -1.00 -1.35
N LYS A 189 -21.93 -1.31 -0.79
CA LYS A 189 -22.08 -1.70 0.62
C LYS A 189 -21.68 -3.16 0.87
N SER A 190 -21.85 -4.03 -0.13
CA SER A 190 -21.42 -5.42 -0.06
C SER A 190 -20.23 -5.65 -0.98
N ILE A 191 -19.11 -6.05 -0.39
CA ILE A 191 -17.85 -6.36 -1.09
C ILE A 191 -18.06 -7.56 -2.03
N ASP A 192 -19.01 -8.44 -1.72
CA ASP A 192 -19.27 -9.69 -2.45
C ASP A 192 -19.79 -9.48 -3.88
N HIS A 193 -20.29 -8.28 -4.19
CA HIS A 193 -20.80 -7.94 -5.52
C HIS A 193 -19.74 -7.30 -6.43
N LEU A 194 -18.56 -6.98 -5.89
CA LEU A 194 -17.45 -6.40 -6.64
C LEU A 194 -16.55 -7.50 -7.23
N LYS A 195 -16.14 -7.33 -8.49
CA LYS A 195 -15.09 -8.18 -9.06
C LYS A 195 -13.76 -7.82 -8.40
N HIS A 196 -12.85 -8.80 -8.25
CA HIS A 196 -11.52 -8.55 -7.70
C HIS A 196 -10.76 -7.43 -8.42
N ARG A 197 -10.91 -7.33 -9.76
CA ARG A 197 -10.28 -6.27 -10.57
C ARG A 197 -10.81 -4.85 -10.27
N ASP A 198 -12.02 -4.76 -9.70
CA ASP A 198 -12.68 -3.50 -9.34
C ASP A 198 -12.34 -3.08 -7.90
N ARG A 199 -11.43 -3.81 -7.24
CA ARG A 199 -10.89 -3.52 -5.91
C ARG A 199 -9.40 -3.21 -6.03
N LYS A 200 -9.00 -2.06 -5.51
CA LYS A 200 -7.60 -1.59 -5.60
C LYS A 200 -7.10 -1.11 -4.25
N ILE A 201 -5.85 -1.43 -3.96
CA ILE A 201 -5.11 -0.85 -2.83
C ILE A 201 -4.11 0.12 -3.44
N LEU A 202 -4.18 1.38 -3.05
CA LEU A 202 -3.29 2.42 -3.53
C LEU A 202 -2.70 3.09 -2.31
N SER A 203 -1.44 2.77 -2.00
CA SER A 203 -0.77 3.30 -0.83
C SER A 203 0.70 3.54 -1.09
N LEU A 204 1.15 4.74 -0.72
CA LEU A 204 2.57 5.10 -0.55
C LEU A 204 3.05 4.87 0.89
N ILE A 205 2.20 4.33 1.77
CA ILE A 205 2.52 4.07 3.16
C ILE A 205 2.86 2.59 3.31
N ASN A 206 4.15 2.30 3.51
CA ASN A 206 4.57 1.00 4.02
C ASN A 206 4.32 0.96 5.54
N VAL A 207 3.25 0.26 5.94
CA VAL A 207 2.80 0.25 7.33
C VAL A 207 3.90 -0.24 8.28
N HIS A 208 4.51 -1.38 7.99
CA HIS A 208 5.52 -2.00 8.85
C HIS A 208 6.74 -1.11 9.01
N LEU A 209 7.21 -0.51 7.91
CA LEU A 209 8.37 0.38 7.93
C LEU A 209 8.09 1.66 8.73
N TRP A 210 6.89 2.24 8.59
CA TRP A 210 6.49 3.42 9.36
C TRP A 210 6.35 3.13 10.86
N ASP A 211 5.83 1.95 11.22
CA ASP A 211 5.71 1.54 12.61
C ASP A 211 7.09 1.33 13.23
N LYS A 212 8.01 0.70 12.49
CA LYS A 212 9.42 0.57 12.87
C LYS A 212 10.11 1.92 13.00
N ALA A 213 9.84 2.85 12.08
CA ALA A 213 10.48 4.17 12.07
C ALA A 213 10.10 5.03 13.29
N GLY A 214 8.93 4.78 13.89
CA GLY A 214 8.46 5.50 15.06
C GLY A 214 8.33 6.99 14.78
N TRP A 215 7.46 7.37 13.82
CA TRP A 215 7.18 8.78 13.53
C TRP A 215 6.69 9.51 14.78
N CYS A 216 7.41 10.56 15.19
CA CYS A 216 7.23 11.19 16.48
C CYS A 216 7.08 12.71 16.42
N GLY A 217 7.05 13.31 15.24
CA GLY A 217 6.81 14.75 15.13
C GLY A 217 7.03 15.34 13.76
N VAL A 218 6.75 16.63 13.66
CA VAL A 218 6.98 17.44 12.47
C VAL A 218 7.78 18.68 12.84
N GLY A 219 8.89 18.88 12.12
CA GLY A 219 9.75 20.07 12.24
C GLY A 219 9.50 21.03 11.08
N VAL A 220 9.57 22.33 11.37
CA VAL A 220 9.54 23.40 10.34
C VAL A 220 10.89 24.09 10.39
N GLY A 221 11.48 24.34 9.23
CA GLY A 221 12.78 24.98 9.14
C GLY A 221 13.08 25.54 7.75
N PHE A 222 14.33 25.95 7.56
CA PHE A 222 14.86 26.31 6.26
C PHE A 222 16.12 25.51 6.00
N ILE A 223 16.24 24.93 4.81
CA ILE A 223 17.46 24.23 4.39
C ILE A 223 18.56 25.27 4.16
N PRO A 224 19.73 25.13 4.80
CA PRO A 224 20.89 25.94 4.46
C PRO A 224 21.32 25.63 3.01
N ASN A 225 21.27 26.62 2.12
CA ASN A 225 21.71 26.46 0.72
C ASN A 225 22.84 27.45 0.39
N SER A 226 23.80 27.01 -0.43
CA SER A 226 24.96 27.79 -0.89
C SER A 226 24.59 29.04 -1.70
N GLN A 227 23.38 29.09 -2.28
CA GLN A 227 22.88 30.23 -3.04
C GLN A 227 22.17 31.30 -2.18
N ASN A 228 22.18 31.18 -0.83
CA ASN A 228 21.44 32.06 0.09
C ASN A 228 19.92 32.15 -0.16
N LEU A 229 19.34 31.23 -0.93
CA LEU A 229 17.89 31.13 -1.09
C LEU A 229 17.34 30.18 -0.03
N PRO A 230 16.55 30.66 0.95
CA PRO A 230 16.01 29.83 2.00
C PRO A 230 14.97 28.87 1.40
N LEU A 231 15.27 27.57 1.39
CA LEU A 231 14.31 26.55 0.97
C LEU A 231 13.47 26.16 2.18
N LEU A 232 12.16 26.39 2.11
CA LEU A 232 11.24 26.01 3.19
C LEU A 232 11.23 24.50 3.37
N GLN A 233 11.43 24.04 4.60
CA GLN A 233 11.46 22.64 4.99
C GLN A 233 10.24 22.28 5.84
N LEU A 234 9.65 21.12 5.55
CA LEU A 234 8.79 20.38 6.46
C LEU A 234 9.43 19.01 6.72
N ALA A 235 9.91 18.79 7.95
CA ALA A 235 10.63 17.58 8.34
C ALA A 235 9.73 16.61 9.08
N PHE A 236 9.76 15.33 8.74
CA PHE A 236 9.15 14.27 9.56
C PHE A 236 10.21 13.69 10.48
N LEU A 237 9.99 13.77 11.79
CA LEU A 237 10.93 13.35 12.81
C LEU A 237 10.64 11.91 13.25
N PHE A 238 11.67 11.07 13.26
CA PHE A 238 11.57 9.63 13.53
C PHE A 238 12.53 9.19 14.64
N ARG A 239 12.25 8.02 15.22
CA ARG A 239 13.07 7.38 16.25
C ARG A 239 14.07 6.37 15.71
N ASP A 240 13.92 5.93 14.46
CA ASP A 240 14.87 5.05 13.78
C ASP A 240 15.39 5.73 12.50
N GLU A 241 16.68 6.08 12.52
CA GLU A 241 17.39 6.71 11.41
C GLU A 241 17.31 5.88 10.12
N ASN A 242 17.60 4.58 10.19
CA ASN A 242 17.66 3.73 9.00
C ASN A 242 16.28 3.55 8.38
N ALA A 243 15.26 3.32 9.20
CA ALA A 243 13.89 3.18 8.73
C ALA A 243 13.37 4.48 8.12
N SER A 244 13.64 5.64 8.72
CA SER A 244 13.26 6.95 8.16
C SER A 244 13.90 7.24 6.80
N LYS A 245 15.19 6.93 6.63
CA LYS A 245 15.87 7.03 5.33
C LYS A 245 15.23 6.12 4.28
N LYS A 246 14.91 4.87 4.67
CA LYS A 246 14.24 3.91 3.79
C LYS A 246 12.85 4.39 3.34
N ILE A 247 12.05 5.02 4.20
CA ILE A 247 10.74 5.59 3.84
C ILE A 247 10.89 6.62 2.72
N PHE A 248 11.83 7.56 2.87
CA PHE A 248 12.03 8.61 1.87
C PHE A 248 12.73 8.11 0.61
N ALA A 249 13.60 7.11 0.70
CA ALA A 249 14.15 6.43 -0.47
C ALA A 249 13.03 5.76 -1.29
N GLN A 250 12.11 5.03 -0.64
CA GLN A 250 10.93 4.44 -1.28
C GLN A 250 10.07 5.52 -1.94
N TRP A 251 9.76 6.60 -1.23
CA TRP A 251 9.02 7.72 -1.83
C TRP A 251 9.73 8.30 -3.04
N ARG A 252 11.04 8.56 -2.98
CA ARG A 252 11.81 9.05 -4.13
C ARG A 252 11.84 8.07 -5.30
N GLU A 253 11.81 6.75 -5.06
CA GLU A 253 11.66 5.77 -6.14
C GLU A 253 10.29 5.94 -6.83
N ALA A 254 9.22 6.20 -6.08
CA ALA A 254 7.87 6.36 -6.62
C ALA A 254 7.57 7.72 -7.27
N VAL A 255 8.17 8.81 -6.76
CA VAL A 255 7.84 10.19 -7.18
C VAL A 255 9.03 11.01 -7.67
N GLY A 256 10.26 10.55 -7.46
CA GLY A 256 11.48 11.31 -7.74
C GLY A 256 11.79 12.38 -6.70
N ASP A 257 12.77 13.23 -7.02
CA ASP A 257 13.21 14.34 -6.15
C ASP A 257 12.20 15.50 -6.10
N THR A 258 11.27 15.50 -7.05
CA THR A 258 10.14 16.42 -7.12
C THR A 258 8.90 15.62 -7.40
N ASP A 259 7.92 15.68 -6.49
CA ASP A 259 6.66 15.00 -6.67
C ASP A 259 5.73 15.82 -7.58
N VAL A 260 6.04 15.79 -8.88
CA VAL A 260 5.37 16.57 -9.94
C VAL A 260 3.89 16.22 -10.08
N GLU A 261 3.56 14.93 -9.90
CA GLU A 261 2.19 14.42 -9.98
C GLU A 261 1.44 14.58 -8.65
N GLU A 262 2.08 15.16 -7.63
CA GLU A 262 1.52 15.40 -6.30
C GLU A 262 0.91 14.13 -5.69
N LYS A 263 1.58 12.98 -5.85
CA LYS A 263 1.09 11.68 -5.35
C LYS A 263 1.12 11.59 -3.83
N ILE A 264 2.02 12.32 -3.18
CA ILE A 264 2.08 12.40 -1.72
C ILE A 264 1.17 13.53 -1.26
N ARG A 265 0.11 13.17 -0.54
CA ARG A 265 -0.75 14.15 0.14
C ARG A 265 -0.22 14.43 1.53
N VAL A 266 -0.09 15.71 1.85
CA VAL A 266 0.12 16.21 3.21
C VAL A 266 -1.06 17.12 3.53
N SER A 267 -1.73 16.86 4.65
CA SER A 267 -2.81 17.70 5.18
C SER A 267 -2.49 18.11 6.63
N ILE A 268 -2.67 19.39 6.93
CA ILE A 268 -2.55 19.99 8.27
C ILE A 268 -3.93 20.46 8.68
N ILE A 269 -4.46 19.84 9.73
CA ILE A 269 -5.79 20.09 10.25
C ILE A 269 -5.64 20.87 11.56
N THR A 270 -6.01 22.15 11.56
CA THR A 270 -5.91 23.03 12.75
C THR A 270 -7.22 23.07 13.54
N GLY A 271 -7.16 23.55 14.79
CA GLY A 271 -8.37 23.74 15.60
C GLY A 271 -9.07 22.43 15.99
N ILE A 272 -8.27 21.37 16.20
CA ILE A 272 -8.75 20.04 16.61
C ILE A 272 -9.09 19.97 18.12
N ASP A 273 -8.58 20.90 18.91
CA ASP A 273 -8.77 20.94 20.36
C ASP A 273 -8.95 22.37 20.87
N ALA A 274 -10.07 22.65 21.52
CA ALA A 274 -10.39 23.92 22.14
C ALA A 274 -9.58 24.18 23.41
N ASP A 275 -9.12 23.14 24.10
CA ASP A 275 -8.28 23.28 25.30
C ASP A 275 -6.83 23.60 24.94
N ASN A 276 -6.37 23.15 23.77
CA ASN A 276 -5.10 23.53 23.16
C ASN A 276 -5.31 24.04 21.72
N PRO A 277 -5.64 25.34 21.53
CA PRO A 277 -5.87 25.90 20.19
C PRO A 277 -4.67 25.84 19.23
N ALA A 278 -3.45 25.64 19.75
CA ALA A 278 -2.26 25.47 18.93
C ALA A 278 -2.07 24.02 18.44
N ALA A 279 -2.86 23.07 18.94
CA ALA A 279 -2.83 21.70 18.48
C ALA A 279 -3.33 21.57 17.04
N TYR A 280 -2.65 20.74 16.27
CA TYR A 280 -3.02 20.42 14.90
C TYR A 280 -2.69 18.97 14.58
N ARG A 281 -3.34 18.42 13.56
CA ARG A 281 -3.08 17.05 13.10
C ARG A 281 -2.46 17.06 11.72
N VAL A 282 -1.41 16.27 11.54
CA VAL A 282 -0.79 16.06 10.24
C VAL A 282 -1.22 14.70 9.70
N VAL A 283 -1.79 14.70 8.51
CA VAL A 283 -2.21 13.51 7.78
C VAL A 283 -1.35 13.38 6.53
N ILE A 284 -0.78 12.19 6.34
CA ILE A 284 0.10 11.85 5.23
C ILE A 284 -0.48 10.63 4.53
N GLY A 285 -0.56 10.63 3.21
CA GLY A 285 -0.95 9.42 2.47
C GLY A 285 -0.87 9.61 0.96
N THR A 286 -1.52 8.71 0.24
CA THR A 286 -1.68 8.85 -1.21
C THR A 286 -2.71 9.92 -1.53
N ASN A 287 -2.39 10.81 -2.48
CA ASN A 287 -3.31 11.84 -2.94
C ASN A 287 -4.45 11.21 -3.76
N PRO A 288 -5.71 11.33 -3.34
CA PRO A 288 -6.84 10.78 -4.08
C PRO A 288 -7.03 11.45 -5.45
N ASP A 289 -6.61 12.70 -5.61
CA ASP A 289 -6.83 13.46 -6.85
C ASP A 289 -5.98 12.91 -8.02
N CYS A 290 -4.84 12.27 -7.73
CA CYS A 290 -3.98 11.63 -8.72
C CYS A 290 -4.45 10.22 -9.10
N LEU A 291 -5.59 9.75 -8.56
CA LEU A 291 -6.08 8.40 -8.78
C LEU A 291 -6.99 8.32 -10.01
N GLU A 292 -6.71 7.32 -10.82
CA GLU A 292 -7.53 6.93 -11.95
C GLU A 292 -8.41 5.73 -11.57
N VAL A 293 -9.67 6.02 -11.23
CA VAL A 293 -10.62 5.02 -10.73
C VAL A 293 -11.77 4.85 -11.72
N SER A 294 -12.07 3.58 -12.04
CA SER A 294 -13.26 3.20 -12.80
C SER A 294 -14.53 3.37 -11.98
N SER A 295 -15.66 3.64 -12.63
CA SER A 295 -16.96 3.60 -11.96
C SER A 295 -17.19 2.26 -11.24
N ASN A 296 -17.90 2.30 -10.10
CA ASN A 296 -18.20 1.14 -9.26
C ASN A 296 -16.98 0.36 -8.75
N SER A 297 -15.88 1.05 -8.44
CA SER A 297 -14.68 0.44 -7.86
C SER A 297 -14.54 0.80 -6.38
N GLN A 298 -13.93 -0.10 -5.61
CA GLN A 298 -13.51 0.17 -4.24
C GLN A 298 -12.00 0.44 -4.23
N VAL A 299 -11.60 1.53 -3.58
CA VAL A 299 -10.20 1.88 -3.39
C VAL A 299 -9.89 2.02 -1.91
N LEU A 300 -8.85 1.34 -1.46
CA LEU A 300 -8.30 1.48 -0.11
C LEU A 300 -7.06 2.38 -0.17
N LEU A 301 -7.07 3.43 0.65
CA LEU A 301 -5.98 4.39 0.79
C LEU A 301 -5.37 4.28 2.18
N GLY A 302 -4.05 4.11 2.22
CA GLY A 302 -3.31 4.10 3.49
C GLY A 302 -2.89 5.51 3.89
N TYR A 303 -3.10 5.86 5.16
CA TYR A 303 -2.68 7.12 5.76
C TYR A 303 -1.84 6.91 7.02
N ARG A 304 -1.02 7.89 7.34
CA ARG A 304 -0.34 8.08 8.63
C ARG A 304 -0.78 9.40 9.22
N ILE A 305 -1.06 9.39 10.52
CA ILE A 305 -1.67 10.50 11.22
C ILE A 305 -0.85 10.78 12.48
N HIS A 306 -0.52 12.04 12.72
CA HIS A 306 0.19 12.46 13.92
C HIS A 306 -0.40 13.75 14.47
N THR A 307 -0.70 13.75 15.78
CA THR A 307 -1.19 14.94 16.48
C THR A 307 0.00 15.70 17.05
N MET A 308 0.10 16.97 16.72
CA MET A 308 1.09 17.90 17.26
C MET A 308 0.44 18.73 18.36
N GLU A 309 1.04 18.75 19.55
CA GLU A 309 0.55 19.50 20.71
C GLU A 309 1.56 20.57 21.16
N PRO A 310 1.90 21.55 20.30
CA PRO A 310 2.85 22.59 20.68
C PRO A 310 2.24 23.53 21.72
N SER A 311 3.08 24.24 22.47
CA SER A 311 2.64 25.27 23.42
C SER A 311 2.17 26.57 22.75
N ASN A 312 2.46 26.76 21.45
CA ASN A 312 2.04 27.89 20.64
C ASN A 312 2.09 27.55 19.14
N SER A 313 1.46 28.37 18.30
CA SER A 313 1.35 28.16 16.85
C SER A 313 2.52 28.72 16.02
N ARG A 314 3.55 29.34 16.64
CA ARG A 314 4.59 30.09 15.91
C ARG A 314 5.21 29.29 14.76
N ASN A 315 5.57 28.03 15.00
CA ASN A 315 6.25 27.20 13.99
C ASN A 315 5.34 26.90 12.79
N ILE A 316 4.06 26.61 13.04
CA ILE A 316 3.13 26.29 11.96
C ILE A 316 2.70 27.56 11.21
N ASP A 317 2.47 28.66 11.92
CA ASP A 317 2.14 29.96 11.31
C ASP A 317 3.29 30.46 10.42
N GLN A 318 4.53 30.27 10.86
CA GLN A 318 5.72 30.59 10.07
C GLN A 318 5.80 29.73 8.81
N PHE A 319 5.51 28.43 8.91
CA PHE A 319 5.46 27.55 7.75
C PHE A 319 4.40 28.00 6.75
N ILE A 320 3.16 28.26 7.21
CA ILE A 320 2.04 28.66 6.37
C ILE A 320 2.39 29.96 5.63
N SER A 321 2.86 30.97 6.37
CA SER A 321 3.25 32.26 5.80
C SER A 321 4.39 32.12 4.79
N ALA A 322 5.40 31.29 5.08
CA ALA A 322 6.51 31.06 4.16
C ALA A 322 6.06 30.31 2.90
N PHE A 323 5.16 29.33 3.03
CA PHE A 323 4.63 28.56 1.91
C PHE A 323 3.75 29.41 1.00
N GLU A 324 2.89 30.28 1.55
CA GLU A 324 2.09 31.22 0.76
C GLU A 324 2.95 32.16 -0.11
N ASN A 325 4.14 32.53 0.39
CA ASN A 325 5.08 33.37 -0.35
C ASN A 325 5.93 32.61 -1.38
N LEU A 326 6.36 31.39 -1.05
CA LEU A 326 7.28 30.61 -1.89
C LEU A 326 6.56 29.70 -2.90
N GLY A 327 5.38 29.18 -2.56
CA GLY A 327 4.60 28.25 -3.38
C GLY A 327 5.20 26.83 -3.50
N PHE A 328 6.19 26.51 -2.68
CA PHE A 328 6.78 25.16 -2.58
C PHE A 328 7.44 24.95 -1.22
N TYR A 329 7.67 23.68 -0.87
CA TYR A 329 8.42 23.25 0.31
C TYR A 329 9.13 21.93 0.02
N ILE A 330 10.11 21.57 0.85
CA ILE A 330 10.82 20.30 0.77
C ILE A 330 10.41 19.43 1.96
N LEU A 331 9.85 18.26 1.65
CA LEU A 331 9.66 17.19 2.63
C LEU A 331 11.00 16.52 2.90
N THR A 332 11.35 16.32 4.17
CA THR A 332 12.62 15.67 4.54
C THR A 332 12.44 14.71 5.71
N PRO A 333 13.20 13.61 5.79
CA PRO A 333 13.29 12.84 7.01
C PRO A 333 14.25 13.53 8.00
N GLY A 334 13.91 13.43 9.27
CA GLY A 334 14.80 13.74 10.37
C GLY A 334 14.79 12.64 11.42
N TYR A 335 15.91 12.46 12.09
CA TYR A 335 16.07 11.56 13.22
C TYR A 335 16.18 12.37 14.51
N ILE A 336 15.48 11.95 15.56
CA ILE A 336 15.61 12.55 16.89
C ILE A 336 15.74 11.46 17.94
N ALA A 337 16.94 11.36 18.52
CA ALA A 337 17.20 10.49 19.66
C ALA A 337 16.28 10.83 20.84
N GLN A 338 15.97 9.83 21.67
CA GLN A 338 15.00 9.98 22.76
C GLN A 338 15.37 11.10 23.76
N ASP A 339 16.66 11.29 24.02
CA ASP A 339 17.19 12.27 24.97
C ASP A 339 17.76 13.54 24.30
N SER A 340 17.58 13.69 22.98
CA SER A 340 18.06 14.86 22.23
C SER A 340 16.92 15.84 21.97
N SER A 341 17.22 17.14 22.11
CA SER A 341 16.36 18.23 21.63
C SER A 341 16.69 18.67 20.21
N SER A 342 17.81 18.20 19.64
CA SER A 342 18.25 18.55 18.30
C SER A 342 18.09 17.36 17.35
N PRO A 343 17.25 17.48 16.32
CA PRO A 343 17.15 16.47 15.28
C PRO A 343 18.31 16.57 14.27
N ASP A 344 18.69 15.42 13.71
CA ASP A 344 19.52 15.33 12.51
C ASP A 344 18.60 15.27 11.28
N PHE A 345 18.91 16.01 10.23
CA PHE A 345 18.10 16.08 9.02
C PHE A 345 18.88 15.53 7.81
N PHE A 346 18.20 14.76 6.97
CA PHE A 346 18.78 14.11 5.80
C PHE A 346 18.28 14.79 4.52
N TRP A 347 18.86 15.96 4.22
CA TRP A 347 18.47 16.84 3.12
C TRP A 347 18.61 16.21 1.74
N GLU A 348 19.58 15.30 1.59
CA GLU A 348 19.85 14.54 0.38
C GLU A 348 18.69 13.62 -0.02
N LEU A 349 17.77 13.33 0.90
CA LEU A 349 16.54 12.58 0.69
C LEU A 349 15.30 13.48 0.54
N GLY A 350 15.49 14.79 0.41
CA GLY A 350 14.40 15.75 0.29
C GLY A 350 13.55 15.56 -0.96
N ILE A 351 12.24 15.78 -0.83
CA ILE A 351 11.26 15.73 -1.93
C ILE A 351 10.58 17.08 -2.05
N MET A 352 10.71 17.74 -3.21
CA MET A 352 10.04 19.01 -3.46
C MET A 352 8.54 18.81 -3.71
N LYS A 353 7.72 19.63 -3.04
CA LYS A 353 6.26 19.61 -3.09
C LYS A 353 5.69 21.02 -3.33
N ARG A 354 4.58 21.08 -4.07
CA ARG A 354 3.88 22.34 -4.36
C ARG A 354 2.46 22.38 -3.81
N GLN A 355 1.89 21.24 -3.43
CA GLN A 355 0.59 21.19 -2.76
C GLN A 355 0.72 20.73 -1.31
N ILE A 356 -0.11 21.35 -0.48
CA ILE A 356 -0.38 20.96 0.90
C ILE A 356 -1.81 21.41 1.21
N SER A 357 -2.58 20.58 1.92
CA SER A 357 -3.91 20.99 2.40
C SER A 357 -3.74 21.56 3.81
N ILE A 358 -4.18 22.79 4.05
CA ILE A 358 -4.18 23.39 5.39
C ILE A 358 -5.59 23.91 5.64
N ARG A 359 -6.32 23.27 6.55
CA ARG A 359 -7.73 23.60 6.81
C ARG A 359 -8.07 23.45 8.29
N PRO A 360 -8.91 24.33 8.85
CA PRO A 360 -9.43 24.11 10.19
C PRO A 360 -10.39 22.93 10.20
N ALA A 361 -10.38 22.17 11.29
CA ALA A 361 -11.11 20.93 11.43
C ALA A 361 -12.63 21.10 11.26
N TRP A 362 -13.19 22.26 11.59
CA TRP A 362 -14.63 22.54 11.42
C TRP A 362 -15.10 22.50 9.95
N GLN A 363 -14.19 22.62 8.98
CA GLN A 363 -14.49 22.54 7.55
C GLN A 363 -14.48 21.10 7.00
N ILE A 364 -14.08 20.11 7.79
CA ILE A 364 -13.94 18.72 7.32
C ILE A 364 -15.29 18.00 7.45
N GLY A 365 -15.84 17.56 6.32
CA GLY A 365 -17.12 16.85 6.25
C GLY A 365 -17.01 15.33 6.28
N GLU A 366 -18.16 14.66 6.36
CA GLU A 366 -18.24 13.19 6.53
C GLU A 366 -17.78 12.36 5.31
N HIS A 367 -17.58 13.00 4.17
CA HIS A 367 -17.08 12.38 2.93
C HIS A 367 -15.73 12.99 2.47
N ASP A 368 -15.16 13.89 3.27
CA ASP A 368 -13.89 14.52 2.97
C ASP A 368 -12.75 13.50 3.10
N PHE A 369 -11.74 13.57 2.23
CA PHE A 369 -10.58 12.68 2.29
C PHE A 369 -9.76 12.85 3.58
N ASP A 370 -9.80 14.05 4.17
CA ASP A 370 -9.09 14.35 5.42
C ASP A 370 -9.91 13.98 6.67
N ILE A 371 -11.10 13.36 6.53
CA ILE A 371 -11.91 12.89 7.68
C ILE A 371 -11.15 11.92 8.59
N CYS A 372 -10.19 11.16 8.04
CA CYS A 372 -9.35 10.26 8.83
C CYS A 372 -8.52 11.02 9.89
N GLY A 373 -8.28 12.32 9.68
CA GLY A 373 -7.65 13.20 10.64
C GLY A 373 -8.60 13.83 11.66
N ILE A 374 -9.87 13.41 11.76
CA ILE A 374 -10.81 13.81 12.82
C ILE A 374 -11.04 12.61 13.74
N GLN A 375 -10.96 12.83 15.05
CA GLN A 375 -11.24 11.82 16.06
C GLN A 375 -12.60 12.05 16.73
N PRO A 376 -13.32 10.99 17.16
CA PRO A 376 -14.66 11.10 17.75
C PRO A 376 -14.76 12.00 19.00
N ASP A 377 -13.65 12.11 19.72
CA ASP A 377 -13.46 12.81 20.99
C ASP A 377 -12.76 14.17 20.85
N ASP A 378 -12.43 14.59 19.62
CA ASP A 378 -11.87 15.91 19.37
C ASP A 378 -12.82 17.04 19.84
N LYS A 379 -12.23 18.07 20.45
CA LYS A 379 -12.92 19.30 20.87
C LYS A 379 -12.75 20.38 19.82
N ILE A 380 -13.39 20.17 18.66
CA ILE A 380 -13.20 21.02 17.48
C ILE A 380 -13.57 22.49 17.76
N ILE A 381 -12.68 23.41 17.40
CA ILE A 381 -12.92 24.85 17.46
C ILE A 381 -13.81 25.24 16.28
N ILE A 382 -15.00 25.76 16.59
CA ILE A 382 -15.98 26.27 15.61
C ILE A 382 -16.13 27.78 15.83
N PRO A 383 -15.91 28.63 14.81
CA PRO A 383 -16.14 30.07 14.92
C PRO A 383 -17.61 30.41 15.24
N GLU A 384 -17.85 31.44 16.05
CA GLU A 384 -19.20 31.81 16.53
C GLU A 384 -20.19 32.18 15.41
N ASP A 385 -19.68 32.65 14.27
CA ASP A 385 -20.46 33.07 13.10
C ASP A 385 -20.85 31.89 12.18
N VAL A 386 -20.25 30.71 12.39
CA VAL A 386 -20.50 29.52 11.57
C VAL A 386 -21.67 28.72 12.12
N LYS A 387 -22.76 28.66 11.34
CA LYS A 387 -23.91 27.80 11.61
C LYS A 387 -23.81 26.52 10.82
N ASP A 388 -24.04 25.38 11.49
CA ASP A 388 -24.05 24.03 10.89
C ASP A 388 -22.75 23.65 10.14
N PRO A 389 -21.58 23.63 10.82
CA PRO A 389 -20.34 23.27 10.16
C PRO A 389 -20.32 21.77 9.78
N PRO A 390 -19.70 21.42 8.64
CA PRO A 390 -19.70 20.05 8.11
C PRO A 390 -19.10 19.01 9.08
N VAL A 391 -18.24 19.44 10.01
CA VAL A 391 -17.65 18.57 11.03
C VAL A 391 -18.67 17.93 11.98
N VAL A 392 -19.85 18.54 12.15
CA VAL A 392 -20.90 18.02 13.05
C VAL A 392 -21.38 16.66 12.54
N ALA A 393 -21.67 16.56 11.24
CA ALA A 393 -22.05 15.31 10.60
C ALA A 393 -20.89 14.30 10.63
N ALA A 394 -19.66 14.75 10.39
CA ALA A 394 -18.45 13.91 10.46
C ALA A 394 -18.28 13.26 11.84
N LEU A 395 -18.35 14.05 12.92
CA LEU A 395 -18.24 13.55 14.30
C LEU A 395 -19.38 12.58 14.66
N ALA A 396 -20.61 12.87 14.24
CA ALA A 396 -21.74 11.98 14.46
C ALA A 396 -21.53 10.61 13.79
N ARG A 397 -21.04 10.61 12.54
CA ARG A 397 -20.70 9.39 11.79
C ARG A 397 -19.56 8.61 12.47
N LEU A 398 -18.48 9.28 12.85
CA LEU A 398 -17.32 8.66 13.50
C LEU A 398 -17.68 8.04 14.86
N ARG A 399 -18.50 8.72 15.67
CA ARG A 399 -19.00 8.17 16.94
C ARG A 399 -19.84 6.92 16.72
N LYS A 400 -20.70 6.90 15.69
CA LYS A 400 -21.51 5.72 15.35
C LYS A 400 -20.64 4.52 14.95
N LEU A 401 -19.50 4.76 14.30
CA LEU A 401 -18.55 3.71 13.91
C LEU A 401 -17.72 3.19 15.09
N LYS A 402 -17.32 4.04 16.04
CA LYS A 402 -16.53 3.64 17.23
C LYS A 402 -17.28 2.69 18.18
N TYR A 403 -18.61 2.75 18.19
CA TYR A 403 -19.47 1.93 19.06
C TYR A 403 -20.15 0.76 18.34
N ARG A 404 -19.66 0.39 17.16
CA ARG A 404 -19.97 -0.87 16.46
C ARG A 404 -18.82 -1.83 16.63
#